data_AF-A0A133VLH7-F1
#
_entry.id   AF-A0A133VLH7-F1
#
_cell.length_a   1.000
_cell.length_b   1.000
_cell.length_c   1.000
_cell.angle_alpha   90.00
_cell.angle_beta   90.00
_cell.angle_gamma   90.00
#
_symmetry.space_group_name_H-M   'P 1'
#
loop_
_entity.id
_entity.type
_entity.pdbx_description
1 polymer ?
#
loop_
_entity_poly.entity_id
_entity_poly.type
_entity_poly.pdbx_seq_one_letter_code
_entity_poly.pdbx_strand_id
1 'polypeptide(L)'
;MKQPNNKSIQSISSEKIPALEFLKKHDYPYVTFDIESIDNFDKGMRNEPLVSFSLTLFSEEKISSDVLTNFPTFTYGIAKKNQERKLLEKMKKILKEIDNETIFIGHNLSFTLECKRKEGFSTHSGFDFPKMMKRGAEHNINFDLIRYFETKDTMDLAYHFLDHKSHGKTFRGSPKSILGCSDLEDIFSVNRPKNCPNLGKEVRDYFQAGFYKDIILYNAVDTIIESIIFRIFLHKTAYCGEIDNDFPSEKCSHVSAIDLDELSGYQKLVESVRGLDGQLKANL
;
A
#
# COMPACT_ATOMS: atom_id res chain seq x y z
N MET A 1 27.92 4.02 -53.66
CA MET A 1 27.18 4.42 -52.45
C MET A 1 26.59 3.17 -51.80
N LYS A 2 27.09 2.74 -50.64
CA LYS A 2 26.57 1.57 -49.92
C LYS A 2 25.43 2.03 -49.00
N GLN A 3 24.27 1.41 -49.10
CA GLN A 3 23.14 1.65 -48.20
C GLN A 3 23.53 1.29 -46.76
N PRO A 4 23.09 2.06 -45.75
CA PRO A 4 23.34 1.70 -44.36
C PRO A 4 22.44 0.52 -43.97
N ASN A 5 23.07 -0.51 -43.39
CA ASN A 5 22.40 -1.63 -42.75
C ASN A 5 21.45 -1.13 -41.66
N ASN A 6 20.15 -1.26 -41.90
CA ASN A 6 19.13 -1.24 -40.85
C ASN A 6 19.36 -2.44 -39.94
N LYS A 7 20.12 -2.24 -38.86
CA LYS A 7 20.10 -3.17 -37.72
C LYS A 7 18.69 -3.12 -37.15
N SER A 8 17.97 -4.22 -37.26
CA SER A 8 16.71 -4.46 -36.56
C SER A 8 16.90 -4.08 -35.11
N ILE A 9 16.11 -3.12 -34.63
CA ILE A 9 15.94 -2.84 -33.22
C ILE A 9 15.39 -4.13 -32.63
N GLN A 10 16.27 -4.92 -32.00
CA GLN A 10 15.84 -6.03 -31.16
C GLN A 10 14.93 -5.40 -30.09
N SER A 11 13.67 -5.82 -30.12
CA SER A 11 12.66 -5.44 -29.14
C SER A 11 13.25 -5.58 -27.75
N ILE A 12 13.35 -4.46 -27.04
CA ILE A 12 13.71 -4.43 -25.63
C ILE A 12 12.75 -5.40 -24.93
N SER A 13 13.31 -6.48 -24.38
CA SER A 13 12.63 -7.45 -23.55
C SER A 13 11.66 -6.73 -22.61
N SER A 14 10.34 -6.96 -22.77
CA SER A 14 9.35 -6.48 -21.83
C SER A 14 9.64 -7.12 -20.48
N GLU A 15 10.21 -6.35 -19.55
CA GLU A 15 10.37 -6.76 -18.17
C GLU A 15 9.02 -7.31 -17.67
N LYS A 16 8.97 -8.60 -17.30
CA LYS A 16 7.76 -9.21 -16.75
C LYS A 16 7.47 -8.54 -15.41
N ILE A 17 6.31 -7.90 -15.29
CA ILE A 17 5.85 -7.29 -14.05
C ILE A 17 4.83 -8.26 -13.43
N PRO A 18 5.15 -8.95 -12.33
CA PRO A 18 4.28 -9.99 -11.76
C PRO A 18 2.85 -9.50 -11.45
N ALA A 19 2.69 -8.27 -10.95
CA ALA A 19 1.38 -7.67 -10.71
C ALA A 19 0.53 -7.62 -11.99
N LEU A 20 1.12 -7.33 -13.15
CA LEU A 20 0.40 -7.29 -14.42
C LEU A 20 -0.01 -8.69 -14.90
N GLU A 21 0.84 -9.70 -14.68
CA GLU A 21 0.48 -11.08 -15.02
C GLU A 21 -0.66 -11.59 -14.13
N PHE A 22 -0.73 -11.09 -12.89
CA PHE A 22 -1.75 -11.43 -11.92
C PHE A 22 -3.08 -10.73 -12.22
N LEU A 23 -3.08 -9.41 -12.45
CA LEU A 23 -4.25 -8.62 -12.83
C LEU A 23 -4.97 -9.16 -14.08
N LYS A 24 -4.24 -9.72 -15.04
CA LYS A 24 -4.82 -10.29 -16.27
C LYS A 24 -5.61 -11.59 -16.07
N LYS A 25 -5.43 -12.26 -14.94
CA LYS A 25 -5.96 -13.62 -14.70
C LYS A 25 -7.10 -13.65 -13.69
N HIS A 26 -7.32 -12.55 -13.00
CA HIS A 26 -8.15 -12.53 -11.82
C HIS A 26 -8.85 -11.18 -11.67
N ASP A 27 -10.08 -11.21 -11.18
CA ASP A 27 -10.88 -10.04 -10.88
C ASP A 27 -10.73 -9.67 -9.40
N TYR A 28 -10.55 -8.37 -9.13
CA TYR A 28 -10.28 -7.85 -7.79
C TYR A 28 -11.04 -6.54 -7.55
N PRO A 29 -12.13 -6.58 -6.75
CA PRO A 29 -12.84 -5.38 -6.34
C PRO A 29 -12.03 -4.46 -5.41
N TYR A 30 -10.97 -4.97 -4.77
CA TYR A 30 -10.18 -4.19 -3.80
C TYR A 30 -8.68 -4.27 -4.04
N VAL A 31 -8.00 -3.13 -3.86
CA VAL A 31 -6.53 -3.01 -3.86
C VAL A 31 -6.10 -2.17 -2.67
N THR A 32 -5.32 -2.75 -1.76
CA THR A 32 -4.57 -1.94 -0.78
C THR A 32 -3.30 -1.42 -1.43
N PHE A 33 -2.94 -0.17 -1.19
CA PHE A 33 -1.79 0.51 -1.79
C PHE A 33 -1.09 1.42 -0.79
N ASP A 34 0.23 1.39 -0.78
CA ASP A 34 1.06 2.18 0.14
C ASP A 34 2.41 2.53 -0.52
N ILE A 35 2.99 3.68 -0.18
CA ILE A 35 4.29 4.15 -0.72
C ILE A 35 5.24 4.61 0.37
N GLU A 36 6.52 4.33 0.18
CA GLU A 36 7.59 4.85 1.04
C GLU A 36 8.42 5.92 0.36
N SER A 37 8.87 6.87 1.17
CA SER A 37 9.70 7.98 0.71
C SER A 37 10.87 8.25 1.64
N ILE A 38 11.92 8.85 1.10
CA ILE A 38 13.09 9.24 1.90
C ILE A 38 12.77 10.51 2.67
N ASP A 39 12.18 10.36 3.85
CA ASP A 39 11.78 11.45 4.75
C ASP A 39 12.81 12.58 4.78
N ASN A 40 12.38 13.78 4.38
CA ASN A 40 13.17 15.00 4.33
C ASN A 40 12.34 16.25 4.55
N PHE A 41 12.02 16.47 5.83
CA PHE A 41 11.29 17.62 6.33
C PHE A 41 11.86 18.96 5.83
N ASP A 42 13.18 19.07 5.59
CA ASP A 42 13.81 20.29 5.08
C ASP A 42 13.42 20.64 3.64
N LYS A 43 12.98 19.64 2.85
CA LYS A 43 12.55 19.85 1.46
C LYS A 43 11.10 20.27 1.35
N GLY A 44 10.35 20.32 2.44
CA GLY A 44 8.92 20.57 2.45
C GLY A 44 8.10 19.34 2.04
N MET A 45 6.87 19.25 2.55
CA MET A 45 6.02 18.07 2.41
C MET A 45 5.92 17.57 0.96
N ARG A 46 6.07 16.24 0.82
CA ARG A 46 5.88 15.50 -0.44
C ARG A 46 6.95 15.73 -1.51
N ASN A 47 7.99 16.53 -1.27
CA ASN A 47 9.13 16.75 -2.20
C ASN A 47 10.21 15.66 -2.11
N GLU A 48 10.06 14.71 -1.20
CA GLU A 48 11.00 13.61 -1.00
C GLU A 48 10.88 12.56 -2.11
N PRO A 49 11.99 11.98 -2.60
CA PRO A 49 11.92 10.87 -3.55
C PRO A 49 11.18 9.67 -2.99
N LEU A 50 10.34 9.04 -3.81
CA LEU A 50 9.78 7.72 -3.53
C LEU A 50 10.86 6.65 -3.66
N VAL A 51 10.81 5.66 -2.76
CA VAL A 51 11.76 4.54 -2.72
C VAL A 51 11.12 3.18 -2.86
N SER A 52 9.87 3.03 -2.44
CA SER A 52 9.09 1.83 -2.72
C SER A 52 7.61 2.14 -2.85
N PHE A 53 6.90 1.19 -3.44
CA PHE A 53 5.46 1.08 -3.31
C PHE A 53 5.08 -0.40 -3.24
N SER A 54 3.95 -0.66 -2.61
CA SER A 54 3.38 -1.98 -2.45
C SER A 54 1.90 -1.95 -2.79
N LEU A 55 1.39 -3.09 -3.26
CA LEU A 55 -0.03 -3.29 -3.49
C LEU A 55 -0.44 -4.72 -3.14
N THR A 56 -1.60 -4.85 -2.53
CA THR A 56 -2.21 -6.15 -2.18
C THR A 56 -3.59 -6.22 -2.79
N LEU A 57 -3.82 -7.19 -3.68
CA LEU A 57 -5.12 -7.35 -4.34
C LEU A 57 -6.00 -8.35 -3.60
N PHE A 58 -7.30 -8.09 -3.54
CA PHE A 58 -8.22 -9.05 -2.95
C PHE A 58 -9.66 -8.91 -3.41
N SER A 59 -10.38 -10.03 -3.30
CA SER A 59 -11.76 -10.17 -3.77
C SER A 59 -12.76 -10.55 -2.68
N GLU A 60 -12.30 -11.10 -1.56
CA GLU A 60 -13.20 -11.70 -0.58
C GLU A 60 -13.52 -10.74 0.57
N GLU A 61 -14.81 -10.43 0.72
CA GLU A 61 -15.39 -9.71 1.86
C GLU A 61 -15.48 -10.58 3.12
N LYS A 62 -15.46 -11.91 2.97
CA LYS A 62 -15.54 -12.86 4.08
C LYS A 62 -14.15 -13.28 4.53
N ILE A 63 -13.82 -13.03 5.79
CA ILE A 63 -12.65 -13.65 6.42
C ILE A 63 -13.00 -15.11 6.74
N SER A 64 -12.24 -16.03 6.18
CA SER A 64 -12.09 -17.40 6.70
C SER A 64 -10.61 -17.63 7.02
N SER A 65 -10.31 -18.68 7.80
CA SER A 65 -8.93 -19.10 8.06
C SER A 65 -8.13 -19.30 6.77
N ASP A 66 -8.79 -19.77 5.70
CA ASP A 66 -8.16 -20.03 4.40
C ASP A 66 -7.90 -18.73 3.62
N VAL A 67 -8.78 -17.73 3.76
CA VAL A 67 -8.66 -16.40 3.11
C VAL A 67 -7.52 -15.58 3.67
N LEU A 68 -7.15 -15.81 4.94
CA LEU A 68 -6.00 -15.17 5.57
C LEU A 68 -4.65 -15.80 5.18
N THR A 69 -4.61 -16.88 4.41
CA THR A 69 -3.34 -17.56 4.09
C THR A 69 -2.61 -16.99 2.86
N ASN A 70 -3.30 -16.23 2.00
CA ASN A 70 -2.74 -15.74 0.74
C ASN A 70 -3.08 -14.27 0.47
N PHE A 71 -2.07 -13.41 0.54
CA PHE A 71 -2.13 -12.01 0.16
C PHE A 71 -1.28 -11.83 -1.09
N PRO A 72 -1.88 -11.71 -2.29
CA PRO A 72 -1.12 -11.45 -3.50
C PRO A 72 -0.59 -10.03 -3.44
N THR A 73 0.57 -9.91 -2.80
CA THR A 73 1.25 -8.67 -2.47
C THR A 73 2.41 -8.49 -3.42
N PHE A 74 2.43 -7.36 -4.10
CA PHE A 74 3.47 -6.99 -5.04
C PHE A 74 4.15 -5.74 -4.54
N THR A 75 5.43 -5.86 -4.21
CA THR A 75 6.23 -4.75 -3.71
C THR A 75 7.39 -4.46 -4.65
N TYR A 76 7.66 -3.18 -4.84
CA TYR A 76 8.68 -2.69 -5.75
C TYR A 76 9.46 -1.58 -5.07
N GLY A 77 10.78 -1.60 -5.20
CA GLY A 77 11.62 -0.54 -4.67
C GLY A 77 12.82 -0.24 -5.56
N ILE A 78 13.56 0.81 -5.18
CA ILE A 78 14.79 1.22 -5.84
C ILE A 78 15.97 1.17 -4.88
N ALA A 79 17.17 0.97 -5.42
CA ALA A 79 18.41 1.00 -4.63
C ALA A 79 19.11 2.37 -4.70
N LYS A 80 18.76 3.22 -5.68
CA LYS A 80 19.38 4.53 -5.91
C LYS A 80 18.33 5.58 -6.22
N LYS A 81 18.50 6.80 -5.69
CA LYS A 81 17.55 7.93 -5.88
C LYS A 81 17.27 8.26 -7.36
N ASN A 82 18.26 8.11 -8.24
CA ASN A 82 18.11 8.37 -9.67
C ASN A 82 17.23 7.34 -10.41
N GLN A 83 16.75 6.30 -9.72
CA GLN A 83 15.86 5.28 -10.28
C GLN A 83 14.38 5.57 -9.98
N GLU A 84 14.04 6.62 -9.23
CA GLU A 84 12.65 6.97 -8.89
C GLU A 84 11.74 7.03 -10.12
N ARG A 85 12.22 7.63 -11.23
CA ARG A 85 11.46 7.66 -12.49
C ARG A 85 11.03 6.27 -12.95
N LYS A 86 11.92 5.27 -12.87
CA LYS A 86 11.62 3.88 -13.27
C LYS A 86 10.58 3.25 -12.35
N LEU A 87 10.63 3.56 -11.05
CA LEU A 87 9.64 3.13 -10.07
C LEU A 87 8.26 3.69 -10.41
N LEU A 88 8.17 5.00 -10.66
CA LEU A 88 6.95 5.69 -11.05
C LEU A 88 6.39 5.19 -12.40
N GLU A 89 7.26 4.95 -13.40
CA GLU A 89 6.83 4.36 -14.68
C GLU A 89 6.25 2.96 -14.50
N LYS A 90 6.84 2.14 -13.61
CA LYS A 90 6.33 0.80 -13.27
C LYS A 90 4.99 0.88 -12.56
N MET A 91 4.87 1.74 -11.55
CA MET A 91 3.63 2.04 -10.83
C MET A 91 2.52 2.47 -11.79
N LYS A 92 2.78 3.43 -12.69
CA LYS A 92 1.81 3.87 -13.70
C LYS A 92 1.34 2.76 -14.64
N LYS A 93 2.25 1.87 -15.05
CA LYS A 93 1.90 0.70 -15.88
C LYS A 93 0.94 -0.23 -15.15
N ILE A 94 1.16 -0.47 -13.86
CA ILE A 94 0.28 -1.30 -13.03
C ILE A 94 -1.09 -0.64 -12.86
N LEU A 95 -1.12 0.62 -12.44
CA LEU A 95 -2.38 1.34 -12.20
C LEU A 95 -3.27 1.45 -13.45
N LYS A 96 -2.68 1.49 -14.65
CA LYS A 96 -3.45 1.50 -15.92
C LYS A 96 -4.21 0.21 -16.22
N GLU A 97 -3.80 -0.89 -15.61
CA GLU A 97 -4.37 -2.22 -15.85
C GLU A 97 -5.34 -2.62 -14.72
N ILE A 98 -5.51 -1.77 -13.71
CA ILE A 98 -6.50 -1.93 -12.65
C ILE A 98 -7.84 -1.37 -13.16
N ASP A 99 -8.92 -2.11 -12.93
CA ASP A 99 -10.26 -1.66 -13.31
C ASP A 99 -10.63 -0.38 -12.57
N ASN A 100 -11.32 0.55 -13.24
CA ASN A 100 -11.78 1.79 -12.61
C ASN A 100 -12.83 1.55 -11.52
N GLU A 101 -13.51 0.40 -11.54
CA GLU A 101 -14.46 -0.02 -10.49
C GLU A 101 -13.76 -0.58 -9.23
N THR A 102 -12.45 -0.85 -9.29
CA THR A 102 -11.66 -1.30 -8.13
C THR A 102 -11.56 -0.19 -7.08
N ILE A 103 -11.84 -0.55 -5.83
CA ILE A 103 -11.73 0.34 -4.67
C ILE A 103 -10.30 0.26 -4.11
N PHE A 104 -9.65 1.42 -4.04
CA PHE A 104 -8.34 1.57 -3.43
C PHE A 104 -8.46 1.78 -1.93
N ILE A 105 -7.60 1.10 -1.18
CA ILE A 105 -7.55 1.15 0.27
C ILE A 105 -6.13 1.54 0.67
N GLY A 106 -6.01 2.35 1.71
CA GLY A 106 -4.70 2.64 2.29
C GLY A 106 -4.84 3.33 3.64
N HIS A 107 -3.72 3.59 4.30
CA HIS A 107 -3.67 4.47 5.46
C HIS A 107 -3.18 5.86 5.04
N ASN A 108 -4.01 6.88 5.21
CA ASN A 108 -3.71 8.24 4.75
C ASN A 108 -3.53 8.37 3.23
N LEU A 109 -4.15 7.49 2.44
CA LEU A 109 -4.00 7.43 0.98
C LEU A 109 -4.43 8.76 0.32
N SER A 110 -5.58 9.27 0.79
CA SER A 110 -6.21 10.53 0.39
C SER A 110 -7.27 10.95 1.43
N PHE A 111 -6.92 11.70 2.48
CA PHE A 111 -7.94 12.32 3.36
C PHE A 111 -8.75 13.37 2.56
N THR A 112 -10.01 13.73 2.79
CA THR A 112 -11.11 13.32 3.67
C THR A 112 -12.38 13.59 2.84
N LEU A 113 -13.41 12.74 2.86
CA LEU A 113 -14.82 13.12 2.59
C LEU A 113 -15.20 13.86 1.27
N GLU A 114 -14.32 14.06 0.28
CA GLU A 114 -14.65 14.81 -0.95
C GLU A 114 -14.03 14.27 -2.26
N CYS A 115 -13.46 13.05 -2.27
CA CYS A 115 -13.25 12.33 -3.54
C CYS A 115 -14.57 11.88 -4.20
N LYS A 116 -15.73 12.16 -3.58
CA LYS A 116 -17.02 12.18 -4.27
C LYS A 116 -17.18 13.49 -5.05
N ARG A 117 -16.54 13.60 -6.23
CA ARG A 117 -17.07 14.25 -7.47
C ARG A 117 -15.96 14.58 -8.45
N LYS A 118 -16.32 14.51 -9.73
CA LYS A 118 -15.59 14.99 -10.93
C LYS A 118 -15.12 16.46 -10.88
N GLU A 119 -15.29 17.18 -9.75
CA GLU A 119 -15.12 18.63 -9.64
C GLU A 119 -14.15 19.08 -8.51
N GLY A 120 -13.62 18.19 -7.66
CA GLY A 120 -12.99 18.62 -6.40
C GLY A 120 -11.78 17.83 -5.88
N PHE A 121 -11.00 17.15 -6.73
CA PHE A 121 -9.81 16.41 -6.26
C PHE A 121 -8.81 17.35 -5.55
N SER A 122 -8.73 17.27 -4.22
CA SER A 122 -7.78 18.04 -3.43
C SER A 122 -6.44 17.32 -3.37
N THR A 123 -5.43 17.86 -4.05
CA THR A 123 -4.04 17.39 -3.97
C THR A 123 -3.37 17.70 -2.62
N HIS A 124 -4.10 18.30 -1.68
CA HIS A 124 -3.55 18.82 -0.42
C HIS A 124 -3.77 17.87 0.76
N SER A 125 -4.69 16.92 0.66
CA SER A 125 -5.11 16.05 1.75
C SER A 125 -4.73 14.58 1.48
N GLY A 126 -4.27 13.85 2.49
CA GLY A 126 -3.63 12.53 2.34
C GLY A 126 -2.12 12.58 2.11
N PHE A 127 -1.50 11.44 1.81
CA PHE A 127 -0.07 11.29 1.58
C PHE A 127 0.21 10.62 0.24
N ASP A 128 -0.17 9.36 0.06
CA ASP A 128 0.28 8.51 -1.04
C ASP A 128 -0.06 9.06 -2.42
N PHE A 129 -1.35 9.27 -2.69
CA PHE A 129 -1.81 9.76 -3.98
C PHE A 129 -1.29 11.17 -4.28
N PRO A 130 -1.45 12.17 -3.38
CA PRO A 130 -0.83 13.48 -3.52
C PRO A 130 0.66 13.45 -3.84
N LYS A 131 1.41 12.60 -3.13
CA LYS A 131 2.85 12.52 -3.29
C LYS A 131 3.22 11.84 -4.60
N MET A 132 2.55 10.76 -4.97
CA MET A 132 2.72 10.11 -6.27
C MET A 132 2.48 11.07 -7.43
N MET A 133 1.41 11.88 -7.42
CA MET A 133 1.18 12.86 -8.50
C MET A 133 2.26 13.94 -8.52
N LYS A 134 2.66 14.45 -7.35
CA LYS A 134 3.70 15.49 -7.25
C LYS A 134 5.04 14.99 -7.78
N ARG A 135 5.49 13.82 -7.31
CA ARG A 135 6.74 13.18 -7.77
C ARG A 135 6.63 12.78 -9.25
N GLY A 136 5.47 12.29 -9.67
CA GLY A 136 5.17 12.01 -11.07
C GLY A 136 5.36 13.23 -11.97
N ALA A 137 4.79 14.38 -11.59
CA ALA A 137 4.91 15.63 -12.33
C ALA A 137 6.38 16.07 -12.50
N GLU A 138 7.20 15.96 -11.45
CA GLU A 138 8.64 16.25 -11.54
C GLU A 138 9.38 15.35 -12.55
N HIS A 139 8.88 14.13 -12.77
CA HIS A 139 9.43 13.18 -13.73
C HIS A 139 8.71 13.17 -15.08
N ASN A 140 7.78 14.10 -15.32
CA ASN A 140 6.90 14.15 -16.51
C ASN A 140 6.03 12.89 -16.68
N ILE A 141 5.58 12.31 -15.57
CA ILE A 141 4.70 11.13 -15.52
C ILE A 141 3.33 11.58 -14.98
N ASN A 142 2.34 11.60 -15.87
CA ASN A 142 0.97 11.95 -15.49
C ASN A 142 0.25 10.76 -14.78
N PHE A 143 -0.24 10.98 -13.55
CA PHE A 143 -1.04 10.05 -12.75
C PHE A 143 -2.51 10.46 -12.59
N ASP A 144 -3.05 11.33 -13.45
CA ASP A 144 -4.44 11.80 -13.39
C ASP A 144 -5.49 10.68 -13.38
N LEU A 145 -5.14 9.48 -13.85
CA LEU A 145 -6.02 8.30 -13.81
C LEU A 145 -6.49 7.97 -12.39
N ILE A 146 -5.71 8.28 -11.35
CA ILE A 146 -6.07 7.93 -9.96
C ILE A 146 -7.30 8.66 -9.45
N ARG A 147 -7.69 9.75 -10.14
CA ARG A 147 -8.91 10.50 -9.83
C ARG A 147 -10.18 9.73 -10.17
N TYR A 148 -10.07 8.62 -10.91
CA TYR A 148 -11.19 7.78 -11.29
C TYR A 148 -11.43 6.61 -10.35
N PHE A 149 -10.47 6.28 -9.48
CA PHE A 149 -10.65 5.22 -8.49
C PHE A 149 -11.44 5.72 -7.28
N GLU A 150 -12.34 4.88 -6.77
CA GLU A 150 -12.88 5.06 -5.43
C GLU A 150 -11.79 4.76 -4.40
N THR A 151 -11.67 5.59 -3.36
CA THR A 151 -10.72 5.38 -2.26
C THR A 151 -11.44 5.22 -0.92
N LYS A 152 -10.93 4.33 -0.07
CA LYS A 152 -11.34 4.15 1.32
C LYS A 152 -10.13 4.17 2.23
N ASP A 153 -10.08 5.15 3.12
CA ASP A 153 -8.96 5.30 4.04
C ASP A 153 -9.20 4.52 5.34
N THR A 154 -8.22 3.73 5.77
CA THR A 154 -8.31 2.96 7.02
C THR A 154 -8.42 3.87 8.25
N MET A 155 -7.92 5.10 8.19
CA MET A 155 -8.10 6.09 9.26
C MET A 155 -9.55 6.59 9.34
N ASP A 156 -10.24 6.74 8.21
CA ASP A 156 -11.66 7.12 8.17
C ASP A 156 -12.54 5.97 8.67
N LEU A 157 -12.18 4.73 8.35
CA LEU A 157 -12.85 3.56 8.92
C LEU A 157 -12.69 3.58 10.44
N ALA A 158 -11.47 3.75 10.94
CA ALA A 158 -11.23 3.86 12.37
C ALA A 158 -12.10 4.94 13.03
N TYR A 159 -12.23 6.10 12.39
CA TYR A 159 -13.08 7.20 12.83
C TYR A 159 -14.56 6.81 12.93
N HIS A 160 -15.07 6.15 11.87
CA HIS A 160 -16.49 5.79 11.78
C HIS A 160 -16.88 4.56 12.59
N PHE A 161 -15.97 3.62 12.83
CA PHE A 161 -16.25 2.33 13.49
C PHE A 161 -15.90 2.27 14.97
N LEU A 162 -14.97 3.11 15.43
CA LEU A 162 -14.53 3.13 16.81
C LEU A 162 -14.98 4.48 17.36
N ASP A 163 -16.15 4.52 18.01
CA ASP A 163 -16.68 5.76 18.58
C ASP A 163 -15.55 6.51 19.33
N HIS A 164 -15.27 7.73 18.87
CA HIS A 164 -14.18 8.56 19.37
C HIS A 164 -14.21 8.78 20.88
N LYS A 165 -15.38 8.62 21.48
CA LYS A 165 -15.56 8.75 22.92
C LYS A 165 -15.28 7.45 23.68
N SER A 166 -15.40 6.29 23.04
CA SER A 166 -15.32 4.97 23.69
C SER A 166 -14.01 4.22 23.47
N HIS A 167 -13.23 4.52 22.42
CA HIS A 167 -11.95 3.82 22.22
C HIS A 167 -10.84 4.22 23.23
N GLY A 168 -11.07 5.24 24.05
CA GLY A 168 -10.23 5.60 25.21
C GLY A 168 -8.80 6.04 24.92
N LYS A 169 -8.40 6.15 23.65
CA LYS A 169 -7.04 6.57 23.23
C LYS A 169 -6.95 8.09 23.24
N THR A 170 -5.88 8.63 23.82
CA THR A 170 -5.63 10.08 23.87
C THR A 170 -4.31 10.45 23.19
N PHE A 171 -4.30 11.55 22.45
CA PHE A 171 -3.08 12.23 21.99
C PHE A 171 -2.93 13.56 22.74
N ARG A 172 -1.85 13.71 23.51
CA ARG A 172 -1.59 14.91 24.35
C ARG A 172 -2.77 15.26 25.27
N GLY A 173 -3.40 14.25 25.87
CA GLY A 173 -4.51 14.43 26.82
C GLY A 173 -5.88 14.72 26.19
N SER A 174 -5.98 14.84 24.86
CA SER A 174 -7.26 14.93 24.14
C SER A 174 -7.59 13.58 23.49
N PRO A 175 -8.87 13.19 23.35
CA PRO A 175 -9.25 12.00 22.57
C PRO A 175 -8.61 12.04 21.19
N LYS A 176 -7.97 10.92 20.80
CA LYS A 176 -7.31 10.82 19.51
C LYS A 176 -8.38 10.72 18.43
N SER A 177 -8.53 11.74 17.60
CA SER A 177 -9.54 11.78 16.53
C SER A 177 -9.17 10.92 15.31
N ILE A 178 -7.95 10.40 15.25
CA ILE A 178 -7.42 9.65 14.12
C ILE A 178 -6.59 8.51 14.69
N LEU A 179 -6.94 7.26 14.41
CA LEU A 179 -6.17 6.12 14.86
C LEU A 179 -5.08 5.79 13.84
N GLY A 180 -3.87 5.53 14.34
CA GLY A 180 -2.76 5.09 13.48
C GLY A 180 -2.90 3.59 13.18
N CYS A 181 -2.15 3.09 12.20
CA CYS A 181 -2.14 1.67 11.86
C CYS A 181 -1.86 0.78 13.08
N SER A 182 -0.91 1.15 13.95
CA SER A 182 -0.61 0.42 15.20
C SER A 182 -1.79 0.35 16.18
N ASP A 183 -2.63 1.38 16.25
CA ASP A 183 -3.83 1.33 17.10
C ASP A 183 -4.85 0.33 16.55
N LEU A 184 -4.96 0.24 15.22
CA LEU A 184 -5.86 -0.71 14.56
C LEU A 184 -5.35 -2.14 14.68
N GLU A 185 -4.04 -2.36 14.57
CA GLU A 185 -3.39 -3.64 14.86
C GLU A 185 -3.74 -4.16 16.26
N ASP A 186 -3.62 -3.32 17.30
CA ASP A 186 -4.00 -3.66 18.67
C ASP A 186 -5.49 -4.05 18.79
N ILE A 187 -6.37 -3.23 18.23
CA ILE A 187 -7.83 -3.38 18.34
C ILE A 187 -8.28 -4.66 17.63
N PHE A 188 -7.76 -4.90 16.42
CA PHE A 188 -8.11 -6.06 15.61
C PHE A 188 -7.24 -7.30 15.90
N SER A 189 -6.31 -7.21 16.86
CA SER A 189 -5.40 -8.31 17.23
C SER A 189 -4.59 -8.85 16.04
N VAL A 190 -4.08 -7.94 15.21
CA VAL A 190 -3.18 -8.24 14.10
C VAL A 190 -1.75 -8.02 14.57
N ASN A 191 -0.96 -9.08 14.66
CA ASN A 191 0.43 -9.02 15.13
C ASN A 191 1.37 -8.87 13.93
N ARG A 192 2.19 -7.80 13.97
CA ARG A 192 3.29 -7.61 13.03
C ARG A 192 4.31 -8.74 13.14
N PRO A 193 4.97 -9.11 12.02
CA PRO A 193 5.99 -10.14 12.04
C PRO A 193 7.23 -9.66 12.79
N LYS A 194 7.81 -10.54 13.61
CA LYS A 194 8.91 -10.20 14.55
C LYS A 194 10.18 -9.75 13.85
N ASN A 195 10.33 -10.11 12.58
CA ASN A 195 11.48 -9.80 11.76
C ASN A 195 11.30 -8.56 10.86
N CYS A 196 10.16 -7.87 10.97
CA CYS A 196 9.93 -6.62 10.25
C CYS A 196 10.67 -5.47 10.93
N PRO A 197 11.49 -4.70 10.19
CA PRO A 197 12.12 -3.50 10.73
C PRO A 197 11.07 -2.42 11.02
N ASN A 198 11.30 -1.56 12.00
CA ASN A 198 10.42 -0.43 12.32
C ASN A 198 10.97 0.84 11.65
N LEU A 199 10.59 1.08 10.40
CA LEU A 199 11.34 2.01 9.55
C LEU A 199 10.83 3.44 9.54
N GLY A 200 9.58 3.74 9.94
CA GLY A 200 8.90 5.03 9.74
C GLY A 200 9.83 6.24 9.44
N LYS A 201 10.35 6.91 10.47
CA LYS A 201 11.26 8.08 10.31
C LYS A 201 12.70 7.74 9.87
N GLU A 202 13.04 6.45 9.86
CA GLU A 202 14.38 5.90 9.65
C GLU A 202 14.61 5.46 8.19
N VAL A 203 13.58 5.48 7.33
CA VAL A 203 13.66 5.07 5.92
C VAL A 203 14.83 5.72 5.19
N ARG A 204 15.12 7.01 5.46
CA ARG A 204 16.29 7.70 4.89
C ARG A 204 17.60 6.98 5.22
N ASP A 205 17.82 6.69 6.49
CA ASP A 205 19.08 6.17 7.00
C ASP A 205 19.28 4.74 6.52
N TYR A 206 18.22 3.93 6.54
CA TYR A 206 18.21 2.59 5.96
C TYR A 206 18.54 2.62 4.47
N PHE A 207 17.94 3.55 3.72
CA PHE A 207 18.23 3.71 2.30
C PHE A 207 19.69 4.07 2.06
N GLN A 208 20.25 5.00 2.84
CA GLN A 208 21.65 5.43 2.73
C GLN A 208 22.64 4.32 3.11
N ALA A 209 22.28 3.47 4.08
CA ALA A 209 23.06 2.32 4.50
C ALA A 209 22.92 1.11 3.54
N GLY A 210 22.08 1.21 2.50
CA GLY A 210 21.92 0.16 1.50
C GLY A 210 20.95 -0.95 1.91
N PHE A 211 20.15 -0.75 2.96
CA PHE A 211 19.13 -1.70 3.43
C PHE A 211 17.80 -1.56 2.67
N TYR A 212 17.86 -1.48 1.34
CA TYR A 212 16.66 -1.26 0.51
C TYR A 212 15.65 -2.41 0.59
N LYS A 213 16.09 -3.64 0.90
CA LYS A 213 15.22 -4.81 1.09
C LYS A 213 14.33 -4.67 2.32
N ASP A 214 14.87 -4.04 3.35
CA ASP A 214 14.16 -3.80 4.61
C ASP A 214 13.03 -2.79 4.38
N ILE A 215 13.28 -1.75 3.57
CA ILE A 215 12.27 -0.78 3.15
C ILE A 215 11.15 -1.45 2.35
N ILE A 216 11.51 -2.31 1.39
CA ILE A 216 10.55 -3.07 0.59
C ILE A 216 9.70 -3.98 1.49
N LEU A 217 10.32 -4.67 2.45
CA LEU A 217 9.61 -5.56 3.37
C LEU A 217 8.67 -4.77 4.29
N TYR A 218 9.13 -3.65 4.84
CA TYR A 218 8.33 -2.76 5.67
C TYR A 218 7.05 -2.29 4.96
N ASN A 219 7.21 -1.69 3.77
CA ASN A 219 6.10 -1.20 2.96
C ASN A 219 5.09 -2.33 2.63
N ALA A 220 5.59 -3.53 2.34
CA ALA A 220 4.73 -4.68 2.06
C ALA A 220 3.96 -5.17 3.30
N VAL A 221 4.58 -5.13 4.48
CA VAL A 221 3.91 -5.46 5.74
C VAL A 221 2.77 -4.49 6.03
N ASP A 222 3.00 -3.18 5.86
CA ASP A 222 1.98 -2.15 6.04
C ASP A 222 0.79 -2.39 5.11
N THR A 223 1.05 -2.64 3.82
CA THR A 223 0.00 -2.95 2.84
C THR A 223 -0.78 -4.23 3.18
N ILE A 224 -0.11 -5.27 3.69
CA ILE A 224 -0.79 -6.53 4.11
C ILE A 224 -1.69 -6.26 5.31
N ILE A 225 -1.19 -5.57 6.33
CA ILE A 225 -1.93 -5.25 7.56
C ILE A 225 -3.17 -4.42 7.24
N GLU A 226 -3.02 -3.38 6.44
CA GLU A 226 -4.15 -2.55 6.00
C GLU A 226 -5.20 -3.37 5.24
N SER A 227 -4.77 -4.33 4.40
CA SER A 227 -5.69 -5.24 3.73
C SER A 227 -6.43 -6.16 4.70
N ILE A 228 -5.76 -6.65 5.74
CA ILE A 228 -6.37 -7.48 6.80
C ILE A 228 -7.40 -6.67 7.57
N ILE A 229 -7.01 -5.49 8.05
CA ILE A 229 -7.89 -4.58 8.79
C ILE A 229 -9.14 -4.27 7.96
N PHE A 230 -8.98 -3.94 6.68
CA PHE A 230 -10.09 -3.64 5.81
C PHE A 230 -11.02 -4.84 5.59
N ARG A 231 -10.48 -6.05 5.46
CA ARG A 231 -11.29 -7.26 5.35
C ARG A 231 -12.06 -7.56 6.63
N ILE A 232 -11.46 -7.32 7.81
CA ILE A 232 -12.16 -7.47 9.09
C ILE A 232 -13.33 -6.50 9.13
N PHE A 233 -13.09 -5.29 8.65
CA PHE A 233 -14.12 -4.27 8.52
C PHE A 233 -15.27 -4.69 7.58
N LEU A 234 -14.98 -5.16 6.35
CA LEU A 234 -16.00 -5.68 5.43
C LEU A 234 -16.76 -6.86 6.04
N HIS A 235 -16.05 -7.76 6.72
CA HIS A 235 -16.66 -8.92 7.35
C HIS A 235 -17.65 -8.52 8.45
N LYS A 236 -17.26 -7.58 9.32
CA LYS A 236 -18.14 -7.08 10.39
C LYS A 236 -19.40 -6.42 9.82
N THR A 237 -19.24 -5.53 8.83
CA THR A 237 -20.36 -4.79 8.23
C THR A 237 -21.33 -5.69 7.46
N ALA A 238 -20.83 -6.60 6.63
CA ALA A 238 -21.65 -7.40 5.74
C ALA A 238 -22.22 -8.67 6.40
N TYR A 239 -21.51 -9.27 7.36
CA TYR A 239 -21.85 -10.60 7.88
C TYR A 239 -22.20 -10.64 9.36
N CYS A 240 -21.63 -9.77 10.19
CA CYS A 240 -21.92 -9.79 11.63
C CYS A 240 -23.20 -9.04 11.98
N GLY A 241 -23.81 -8.32 11.02
CA GLY A 241 -25.08 -7.62 11.23
C GLY A 241 -24.98 -6.42 12.18
N GLU A 242 -23.76 -5.92 12.45
CA GLU A 242 -23.50 -4.75 13.29
C GLU A 242 -23.85 -3.42 12.56
N ILE A 243 -25.04 -3.34 11.95
CA ILE A 243 -25.61 -2.11 11.38
C ILE A 243 -26.59 -1.51 12.39
N ASP A 244 -26.13 -1.31 13.62
CA ASP A 244 -26.78 -0.39 14.56
C ASP A 244 -25.74 0.64 14.98
N ASN A 245 -26.16 1.89 15.15
CA ASN A 245 -25.33 3.11 15.23
C ASN A 245 -24.27 3.15 16.36
N ASP A 246 -24.03 2.05 17.04
CA ASP A 246 -22.93 1.78 17.96
C ASP A 246 -22.26 0.47 17.53
N PHE A 247 -21.22 0.57 16.69
CA PHE A 247 -20.37 -0.58 16.38
C PHE A 247 -19.71 -1.04 17.70
N PRO A 248 -19.88 -2.31 18.13
CA PRO A 248 -19.24 -2.77 19.34
C PRO A 248 -17.73 -2.65 19.16
N SER A 249 -17.11 -1.91 20.09
CA SER A 249 -15.66 -1.70 20.21
C SER A 249 -14.86 -2.98 20.47
N GLU A 250 -15.55 -4.13 20.49
CA GLU A 250 -15.00 -5.44 20.80
C GLU A 250 -14.46 -6.15 19.55
N LYS A 251 -13.51 -7.05 19.80
CA LYS A 251 -12.91 -7.94 18.80
C LYS A 251 -14.02 -8.71 18.08
N CYS A 252 -13.92 -8.85 16.76
CA CYS A 252 -14.86 -9.71 16.02
C CYS A 252 -14.73 -11.15 16.55
N SER A 253 -15.78 -11.70 17.15
CA SER A 253 -15.75 -13.07 17.70
C SER A 253 -15.49 -14.14 16.62
N HIS A 254 -15.73 -13.81 15.35
CA HIS A 254 -15.43 -14.67 14.20
C HIS A 254 -13.97 -14.60 13.73
N VAL A 255 -13.19 -13.64 14.22
CA VAL A 255 -11.79 -13.43 13.81
C VAL A 255 -10.89 -13.60 15.02
N SER A 256 -10.16 -14.72 15.06
CA SER A 256 -9.07 -14.94 16.01
C SER A 256 -7.94 -13.94 15.78
N ALA A 257 -7.03 -13.80 16.75
CA ALA A 257 -5.80 -13.05 16.55
C ALA A 257 -5.05 -13.56 15.32
N ILE A 258 -4.53 -12.62 14.51
CA ILE A 258 -3.84 -12.92 13.25
C ILE A 258 -2.36 -12.64 13.47
N ASP A 259 -1.51 -13.65 13.38
CA ASP A 259 -0.05 -13.48 13.39
C ASP A 259 0.50 -13.59 11.98
N LEU A 260 1.10 -12.49 11.48
CA LEU A 260 1.67 -12.46 10.12
C LEU A 260 2.81 -13.47 9.93
N ASP A 261 3.56 -13.82 10.98
CA ASP A 261 4.63 -14.83 10.89
C ASP A 261 4.07 -16.23 10.55
N GLU A 262 2.80 -16.49 10.85
CA GLU A 262 2.12 -17.76 10.55
C GLU A 262 1.51 -17.80 9.13
N LEU A 263 1.50 -16.67 8.42
CA LEU A 263 0.87 -16.57 7.10
C LEU A 263 1.84 -17.02 5.99
N SER A 264 1.47 -18.09 5.29
CA SER A 264 2.30 -18.64 4.19
C SER A 264 2.59 -17.62 3.08
N GLY A 265 1.66 -16.70 2.80
CA GLY A 265 1.86 -15.60 1.86
C GLY A 265 2.97 -14.65 2.29
N TYR A 266 3.04 -14.29 3.57
CA TYR A 266 4.10 -13.45 4.13
C TYR A 266 5.46 -14.15 4.08
N GLN A 267 5.51 -15.44 4.43
CA GLN A 267 6.74 -16.24 4.36
C GLN A 267 7.32 -16.28 2.94
N LYS A 268 6.49 -16.52 1.92
CA LYS A 268 6.90 -16.49 0.50
C LYS A 268 7.39 -15.11 0.06
N LEU A 269 6.76 -14.04 0.53
CA LEU A 269 7.19 -12.67 0.26
C LEU A 269 8.59 -12.41 0.84
N VAL A 270 8.83 -12.79 2.10
CA VAL A 270 10.14 -12.66 2.76
C VAL A 270 11.21 -13.43 1.98
N GLU A 271 10.94 -14.67 1.59
CA GLU A 271 11.85 -15.49 0.77
C GLU A 271 12.15 -14.81 -0.57
N SER A 272 11.13 -14.28 -1.25
CA SER A 272 11.30 -13.56 -2.51
C SER A 272 12.17 -12.32 -2.32
N VAL A 273 11.84 -11.43 -1.38
CA VAL A 273 12.56 -10.16 -1.15
C VAL A 273 14.01 -10.42 -0.72
N ARG A 274 14.23 -11.37 0.19
CA ARG A 274 15.59 -11.72 0.65
C ARG A 274 16.38 -12.45 -0.43
N GLY A 275 15.74 -13.30 -1.24
CA GLY A 275 16.35 -14.00 -2.38
C GLY A 275 16.82 -13.11 -3.54
N LEU A 276 16.41 -11.84 -3.61
CA LEU A 276 16.80 -10.89 -4.67
C LEU A 276 18.31 -10.53 -4.73
N ASP A 277 19.15 -11.03 -3.81
CA ASP A 277 20.60 -10.73 -3.79
C ASP A 277 21.33 -11.13 -5.09
N GLY A 278 20.79 -12.09 -5.86
CA GLY A 278 21.35 -12.52 -7.13
C GLY A 278 20.94 -11.66 -8.35
N GLN A 279 19.72 -11.12 -8.38
CA GLN A 279 19.19 -10.41 -9.56
C GLN A 279 19.48 -8.91 -9.54
N LEU A 280 19.59 -8.30 -8.36
CA LEU A 280 19.91 -6.87 -8.25
C LEU A 280 21.36 -6.53 -8.58
N LYS A 281 22.30 -7.50 -8.45
CA LYS A 281 23.66 -7.33 -8.96
C LYS A 281 23.75 -7.32 -10.49
N ALA A 282 22.78 -7.93 -11.19
CA ALA A 282 22.80 -8.05 -12.65
C ALA A 282 22.27 -6.80 -13.39
N ASN A 283 21.64 -5.85 -12.67
CA ASN A 283 21.08 -4.62 -13.22
C ASN A 283 21.69 -3.34 -12.61
N LEU A 284 22.87 -3.46 -11.97
CA LEU A 284 23.68 -2.33 -11.50
C LEU A 284 24.72 -1.90 -12.54
#